data_AF-A0A968ZUL6-F1
#
_entry.id   AF-A0A968ZUL6-F1
#
_cell.length_a   1.000
_cell.length_b   1.000
_cell.length_c   1.000
_cell.angle_alpha   90.00
_cell.angle_beta   90.00
_cell.angle_gamma   90.00
#
_symmetry.space_group_name_H-M   'P 1'
#
loop_
_entity.id
_entity.type
_entity.pdbx_description
1 polymer ?
#
loop_
_entity_poly.entity_id
_entity_poly.type
_entity_poly.pdbx_seq_one_letter_code
_entity_poly.pdbx_strand_id
1 'polypeptide(L)'
;MGILNLEILIREPEPAMTINSGLFKLDMIDHHAILGFSLAADFKQVRKRYLQIARQLHPDSLIDASEAQKQQASEFLSKQVNPAYEVLSQEKPAAEHRILLRMKQQQLVAQPALGTATSESARQLMTARNLEQDYATALQKIAAVQFDDLDQVESAINELSELNAVYLLRKAGEKNGAKSSGGTAYGIAREGAMGQVTDTKNSQQAGGQPSPPTAISTAGPSTTSTQTTPKTGIVQRYLSRAKEFEAQADYSRAILELREVIASYPKNASCQAYLASLYLKSGQSTLAKIHARQALIFDADNDLAKDVQSKLGISADQSGSAKSGSARQSETKGGKKGGLLSGLFGGKNDRCSKGIRTNRRPVAEICSRLMLSKSVGLKIV
;
A
#
# COMPACT_ATOMS: atom_id res chain seq x y z
N MET A 1 16.25 56.45 31.92
CA MET A 1 16.05 56.07 30.50
C MET A 1 16.97 54.91 30.19
N GLY A 2 16.54 53.67 30.42
CA GLY A 2 17.30 52.47 30.06
C GLY A 2 16.67 51.83 28.84
N ILE A 3 17.38 51.78 27.71
CA ILE A 3 16.92 51.08 26.52
C ILE A 3 17.39 49.63 26.66
N LEU A 4 16.44 48.71 26.83
CA LEU A 4 16.73 47.29 26.80
C LEU A 4 16.94 46.87 25.34
N ASN A 5 18.16 46.44 25.01
CA ASN A 5 18.43 45.77 23.75
C ASN A 5 17.68 44.44 23.74
N LEU A 6 16.67 44.33 22.88
CA LEU A 6 16.00 43.07 22.59
C LEU A 6 16.83 42.34 21.53
N GLU A 7 17.81 41.56 21.98
CA GLU A 7 18.49 40.60 21.10
C GLU A 7 17.49 39.56 20.63
N ILE A 8 16.96 39.79 19.42
CA ILE A 8 16.22 38.78 18.66
C ILE A 8 17.23 37.69 18.32
N LEU A 9 17.19 36.60 19.09
CA LEU A 9 17.92 35.38 18.79
C LEU A 9 17.43 34.85 17.43
N ILE A 10 18.13 35.24 16.36
CA ILE A 10 17.92 34.69 15.03
C ILE A 10 18.29 33.21 15.14
N ARG A 11 17.25 32.36 15.21
CA ARG A 11 17.42 30.92 15.13
C ARG A 11 17.94 30.62 13.73
N GLU A 12 19.21 30.23 13.66
CA GLU A 12 19.86 29.73 12.45
C GLU A 12 18.92 28.75 11.73
N PRO A 13 18.82 28.80 10.39
CA PRO A 13 18.01 27.84 9.65
C PRO A 13 18.61 26.45 9.84
N GLU A 14 17.89 25.60 10.59
CA GLU A 14 18.19 24.16 10.72
C GLU A 14 18.52 23.60 9.32
N PRO A 15 19.68 22.93 9.12
CA PRO A 15 20.08 22.48 7.80
C PRO A 15 19.01 21.54 7.23
N ALA A 16 18.43 21.92 6.09
CA ALA A 16 17.38 21.12 5.46
C ALA A 16 17.98 19.77 5.00
N MET A 17 17.53 18.69 5.66
CA MET A 17 17.93 17.31 5.40
C MET A 17 18.05 17.01 3.90
N THR A 18 19.17 16.46 3.46
CA THR A 18 19.58 16.36 2.04
C THR A 18 19.06 15.10 1.34
N ILE A 19 17.94 14.56 1.81
CA ILE A 19 17.29 13.39 1.21
C ILE A 19 16.55 13.83 -0.06
N ASN A 20 17.23 13.71 -1.20
CA ASN A 20 16.81 14.28 -2.48
C ASN A 20 17.06 13.38 -3.70
N SER A 21 17.36 12.09 -3.51
CA SER A 21 17.66 11.15 -4.59
C SER A 21 16.62 10.04 -4.77
N GLY A 22 16.73 9.26 -5.86
CA GLY A 22 15.83 8.14 -6.14
C GLY A 22 14.35 8.52 -6.22
N LEU A 23 13.50 7.81 -5.48
CA LEU A 23 12.05 8.06 -5.45
C LEU A 23 11.68 9.41 -4.81
N PHE A 24 12.54 10.01 -3.98
CA PHE A 24 12.31 11.36 -3.43
C PHE A 24 12.27 12.43 -4.53
N LYS A 25 13.02 12.25 -5.64
CA LYS A 25 12.96 13.13 -6.83
C LYS A 25 11.61 13.10 -7.55
N LEU A 26 10.75 12.13 -7.23
CA LEU A 26 9.46 11.92 -7.89
C LEU A 26 8.29 12.52 -7.12
N ASP A 27 8.51 13.37 -6.11
CA ASP A 27 7.43 13.88 -5.25
C ASP A 27 6.69 12.72 -4.53
N MET A 28 7.45 11.94 -3.76
CA MET A 28 6.95 10.98 -2.77
C MET A 28 8.00 10.74 -1.68
N ILE A 29 7.56 10.33 -0.49
CA ILE A 29 8.44 9.89 0.59
C ILE A 29 8.71 8.39 0.43
N ASP A 30 9.98 7.98 0.31
CA ASP A 30 10.35 6.57 0.25
C ASP A 30 10.50 5.97 1.66
N HIS A 31 9.37 5.63 2.26
CA HIS A 31 9.32 4.96 3.56
C HIS A 31 10.07 3.62 3.61
N HIS A 32 10.34 2.98 2.46
CA HIS A 32 11.10 1.72 2.40
C HIS A 32 12.61 1.97 2.45
N ALA A 33 13.09 3.04 1.82
CA ALA A 33 14.45 3.51 1.97
C ALA A 33 14.75 4.00 3.39
N ILE A 34 13.83 4.78 4.00
CA ILE A 34 13.97 5.28 5.39
C ILE A 34 14.18 4.14 6.39
N LEU A 35 13.43 3.04 6.26
CA LEU A 35 13.57 1.88 7.12
C LEU A 35 14.56 0.81 6.60
N GLY A 36 15.12 0.96 5.39
CA GLY A 36 16.06 0.01 4.80
C GLY A 36 15.52 -1.41 4.63
N PHE A 37 14.42 -1.57 3.89
CA PHE A 37 13.87 -2.90 3.57
C PHE A 37 13.23 -2.97 2.17
N SER A 38 13.06 -4.19 1.65
CA SER A 38 12.57 -4.45 0.28
C SER A 38 11.15 -3.96 -0.01
N LEU A 39 10.91 -3.40 -1.21
CA LEU A 39 9.58 -3.06 -1.74
C LEU A 39 8.58 -4.24 -1.82
N ALA A 40 9.03 -5.47 -1.60
CA ALA A 40 8.21 -6.68 -1.57
C ALA A 40 8.01 -7.28 -0.16
N ALA A 41 8.49 -6.62 0.90
CA ALA A 41 8.46 -7.17 2.26
C ALA A 41 7.06 -7.21 2.89
N ASP A 42 6.88 -8.10 3.87
CA ASP A 42 5.67 -8.21 4.67
C ASP A 42 5.75 -7.41 5.99
N PHE A 43 4.59 -7.27 6.66
CA PHE A 43 4.45 -6.56 7.94
C PHE A 43 5.40 -7.07 9.05
N LYS A 44 5.69 -8.37 9.12
CA LYS A 44 6.60 -8.93 10.14
C LYS A 44 8.03 -8.46 9.88
N GLN A 45 8.44 -8.38 8.61
CA GLN A 45 9.74 -7.83 8.21
C GLN A 45 9.83 -6.33 8.55
N VAL A 46 8.80 -5.54 8.21
CA VAL A 46 8.71 -4.11 8.56
C VAL A 46 8.84 -3.91 10.07
N ARG A 47 8.05 -4.62 10.88
CA ARG A 47 8.11 -4.54 12.35
C ARG A 47 9.47 -4.97 12.90
N LYS A 48 10.05 -6.06 12.39
CA LYS A 48 11.37 -6.55 12.83
C LYS A 48 12.44 -5.49 12.58
N ARG A 49 12.45 -4.87 11.39
CA ARG A 49 13.43 -3.86 11.00
C ARG A 49 13.26 -2.57 11.79
N TYR A 50 12.03 -2.09 11.97
CA TYR A 50 11.72 -0.95 12.85
C TYR A 50 12.28 -1.16 14.28
N LEU A 51 12.05 -2.34 14.88
CA LEU A 51 12.56 -2.66 16.22
C LEU A 51 14.10 -2.87 16.28
N GLN A 52 14.80 -2.96 15.15
CA GLN A 52 16.27 -2.90 15.12
C GLN A 52 16.72 -1.44 15.16
N ILE A 53 16.21 -0.62 14.24
CA ILE A 53 16.55 0.81 14.12
C ILE A 53 16.17 1.57 15.40
N ALA A 54 14.97 1.37 15.93
CA ALA A 54 14.48 2.04 17.13
C ALA A 54 15.31 1.70 18.39
N ARG A 55 16.03 0.56 18.41
CA ARG A 55 17.01 0.27 19.47
C ARG A 55 18.33 0.99 19.23
N GLN A 56 18.86 0.98 18.00
CA GLN A 56 20.09 1.71 17.65
C GLN A 56 19.97 3.23 17.92
N LEU A 57 18.81 3.82 17.65
CA LEU A 57 18.54 5.25 17.85
C LEU A 57 18.00 5.62 19.24
N HIS A 58 17.85 4.68 20.17
CA HIS A 58 17.36 4.98 21.51
C HIS A 58 18.48 5.61 22.36
N PRO A 59 18.23 6.64 23.19
CA PRO A 59 19.26 7.26 24.04
C PRO A 59 20.00 6.24 24.92
N ASP A 60 19.31 5.22 25.46
CA ASP A 60 19.93 4.15 26.26
C ASP A 60 20.98 3.30 25.50
N SER A 61 20.99 3.31 24.16
CA SER A 61 22.02 2.65 23.35
C SER A 61 23.14 3.59 22.90
N LEU A 62 23.01 4.88 23.20
CA LEU A 62 23.93 5.96 22.81
C LEU A 62 24.61 6.59 24.04
N ILE A 63 24.94 5.77 25.05
CA ILE A 63 25.48 6.23 26.34
C ILE A 63 26.76 7.06 26.16
N ASP A 64 27.70 6.55 25.37
CA ASP A 64 29.01 7.18 25.10
C ASP A 64 28.96 8.21 23.95
N ALA A 65 27.79 8.45 23.35
CA ALA A 65 27.63 9.41 22.26
C ALA A 65 27.54 10.85 22.78
N SER A 66 27.92 11.81 21.94
CA SER A 66 27.74 13.23 22.23
C SER A 66 26.25 13.62 22.28
N GLU A 67 25.92 14.70 22.99
CA GLU A 67 24.55 15.22 23.04
C GLU A 67 24.02 15.62 21.65
N ALA A 68 24.90 16.08 20.75
CA ALA A 68 24.55 16.36 19.35
C ALA A 68 24.11 15.08 18.62
N GLN A 69 24.86 13.98 18.75
CA GLN A 69 24.50 12.68 18.17
C GLN A 69 23.22 12.11 18.79
N LYS A 70 23.00 12.25 20.09
CA LYS A 70 21.74 11.85 20.75
C LYS A 70 20.54 12.64 20.21
N GLN A 71 20.70 13.95 20.00
CA GLN A 71 19.68 14.79 19.38
C GLN A 71 19.41 14.36 17.93
N GLN A 72 20.45 14.19 17.11
CA GLN A 72 20.36 13.73 15.71
C GLN A 72 19.67 12.35 15.61
N ALA A 73 19.99 11.40 16.48
CA ALA A 73 19.32 10.10 16.56
C ALA A 73 17.83 10.23 16.95
N SER A 74 17.51 11.06 17.95
CA SER A 74 16.14 11.38 18.35
C SER A 74 15.33 12.01 17.21
N GLU A 75 15.96 12.87 16.41
CA GLU A 75 15.34 13.48 15.24
C GLU A 75 15.12 12.50 14.09
N PHE A 76 16.09 11.65 13.75
CA PHE A 76 15.85 10.56 12.79
C PHE A 76 14.72 9.64 13.26
N LEU A 77 14.72 9.25 14.53
CA LEU A 77 13.70 8.37 15.09
C LEU A 77 12.30 9.00 15.02
N SER A 78 12.16 10.25 15.45
CA SER A 78 10.87 10.95 15.55
C SER A 78 10.35 11.52 14.23
N LYS A 79 11.22 12.11 13.39
CA LYS A 79 10.83 12.80 12.15
C LYS A 79 10.80 11.88 10.92
N GLN A 80 11.54 10.77 10.92
CA GLN A 80 11.66 9.87 9.74
C GLN A 80 11.18 8.44 10.04
N VAL A 81 11.83 7.76 11.00
CA VAL A 81 11.64 6.31 11.24
C VAL A 81 10.23 6.00 11.77
N ASN A 82 9.75 6.77 12.75
CA ASN A 82 8.40 6.58 13.31
C ASN A 82 7.29 6.85 12.26
N PRO A 83 7.28 7.97 11.51
CA PRO A 83 6.29 8.18 10.43
C PRO A 83 6.35 7.12 9.33
N ALA A 84 7.55 6.69 8.93
CA ALA A 84 7.70 5.61 7.95
C ALA A 84 7.11 4.29 8.46
N TYR A 85 7.35 3.95 9.73
CA TYR A 85 6.73 2.78 10.34
C TYR A 85 5.21 2.91 10.47
N GLU A 86 4.68 4.08 10.83
CA GLU A 86 3.22 4.31 10.91
C GLU A 86 2.54 4.06 9.55
N VAL A 87 3.06 4.64 8.47
CA VAL A 87 2.51 4.43 7.12
C VAL A 87 2.60 2.96 6.67
N LEU A 88 3.68 2.26 7.00
CA LEU A 88 3.93 0.90 6.50
C LEU A 88 3.36 -0.21 7.39
N SER A 89 3.07 0.08 8.66
CA SER A 89 2.49 -0.86 9.62
C SER A 89 0.96 -0.94 9.51
N GLN A 90 0.30 0.16 9.10
CA GLN A 90 -1.15 0.24 9.01
C GLN A 90 -1.65 -0.18 7.62
N GLU A 91 -2.60 -1.11 7.54
CA GLU A 91 -3.03 -1.73 6.27
C GLU A 91 -3.47 -0.70 5.21
N LYS A 92 -4.29 0.28 5.62
CA LYS A 92 -4.83 1.30 4.70
C LYS A 92 -3.74 2.27 4.19
N PRO A 93 -2.97 2.98 5.05
CA PRO A 93 -1.83 3.79 4.61
C PRO A 93 -0.81 3.00 3.77
N ALA A 94 -0.51 1.74 4.13
CA ALA A 94 0.40 0.90 3.36
C ALA A 94 -0.17 0.54 1.97
N ALA A 95 -1.49 0.35 1.86
CA ALA A 95 -2.16 0.13 0.58
C ALA A 95 -2.16 1.39 -0.30
N GLU A 96 -2.37 2.58 0.29
CA GLU A 96 -2.29 3.87 -0.39
C GLU A 96 -0.85 4.14 -0.89
N HIS A 97 0.16 3.92 -0.05
CA HIS A 97 1.58 4.02 -0.42
C HIS A 97 1.96 3.03 -1.55
N ARG A 98 1.43 1.81 -1.53
CA ARG A 98 1.62 0.83 -2.63
C ARG A 98 0.93 1.25 -3.93
N ILE A 99 -0.12 2.07 -3.89
CA ILE A 99 -0.71 2.69 -5.10
C ILE A 99 0.22 3.79 -5.61
N LEU A 100 0.73 4.66 -4.72
CA LEU A 100 1.67 5.72 -5.06
C LEU A 100 2.94 5.15 -5.72
N LEU A 101 3.56 4.12 -5.13
CA LEU A 101 4.70 3.40 -5.71
C LEU A 101 4.41 2.89 -7.13
N ARG A 102 3.20 2.38 -7.40
CA ARG A 102 2.81 1.93 -8.75
C ARG A 102 2.65 3.10 -9.73
N MET A 103 2.12 4.24 -9.29
CA MET A 103 2.02 5.45 -10.12
C MET A 103 3.40 6.01 -10.46
N LYS A 104 4.31 6.10 -9.48
CA LYS A 104 5.69 6.54 -9.74
C LYS A 104 6.48 5.52 -10.58
N GLN A 105 6.22 4.22 -10.45
CA GLN A 105 6.75 3.20 -11.38
C GLN A 105 6.29 3.45 -12.83
N GLN A 106 5.01 3.82 -13.05
CA GLN A 106 4.52 4.18 -14.40
C GLN A 106 5.19 5.45 -14.93
N GLN A 107 5.39 6.46 -14.06
CA GLN A 107 6.12 7.69 -14.40
C GLN A 107 7.57 7.41 -14.79
N LEU A 108 8.28 6.55 -14.04
CA LEU A 108 9.65 6.11 -14.36
C LEU A 108 9.73 5.39 -15.71
N VAL A 109 8.75 4.53 -16.04
CA VAL A 109 8.70 3.86 -17.35
C VAL A 109 8.44 4.84 -18.49
N ALA A 110 7.59 5.84 -18.27
CA ALA A 110 7.29 6.88 -19.26
C ALA A 110 8.45 7.90 -19.42
N GLN A 111 9.23 8.13 -18.37
CA GLN A 111 10.35 9.07 -18.35
C GLN A 111 11.59 8.45 -17.66
N PRO A 112 12.31 7.52 -18.33
CA PRO A 112 13.43 6.79 -17.72
C PRO A 112 14.58 7.67 -17.20
N ALA A 113 14.72 8.90 -17.72
CA ALA A 113 15.69 9.88 -17.24
C ALA A 113 15.52 10.24 -15.75
N LEU A 114 14.30 10.11 -15.20
CA LEU A 114 14.03 10.32 -13.78
C LEU A 114 14.57 9.17 -12.89
N GLY A 115 14.86 8.01 -13.47
CA GLY A 115 15.44 6.84 -12.80
C GLY A 115 16.96 6.73 -12.96
N THR A 116 17.65 7.85 -13.18
CA THR A 116 19.11 7.88 -13.36
C THR A 116 19.85 7.54 -12.06
N ALA A 117 20.65 6.47 -12.10
CA ALA A 117 21.44 6.00 -10.97
C ALA A 117 22.76 6.78 -10.82
N THR A 118 22.97 7.39 -9.66
CA THR A 118 24.25 8.03 -9.31
C THR A 118 25.14 7.07 -8.53
N SER A 119 24.56 6.35 -7.57
CA SER A 119 25.21 5.34 -6.73
C SER A 119 25.68 4.11 -7.51
N GLU A 120 26.76 3.48 -7.03
CA GLU A 120 27.33 2.30 -7.67
C GLU A 120 26.36 1.10 -7.63
N SER A 121 25.72 0.86 -6.48
CA SER A 121 24.77 -0.25 -6.30
C SER A 121 23.57 -0.15 -7.25
N ALA A 122 23.00 1.04 -7.41
CA ALA A 122 21.91 1.28 -8.35
C ALA A 122 22.35 1.11 -9.81
N ARG A 123 23.56 1.57 -10.18
CA ARG A 123 24.15 1.34 -11.52
C ARG A 123 24.40 -0.13 -11.82
N GLN A 124 24.91 -0.90 -10.86
CA GLN A 124 25.04 -2.35 -10.98
C GLN A 124 23.66 -2.99 -11.19
N LEU A 125 22.64 -2.57 -10.43
CA LEU A 125 21.27 -3.08 -10.57
C LEU A 125 20.63 -2.76 -11.94
N MET A 126 21.03 -1.67 -12.62
CA MET A 126 20.57 -1.39 -13.98
C MET A 126 20.96 -2.48 -14.99
N THR A 127 22.08 -3.18 -14.78
CA THR A 127 22.61 -4.22 -15.68
C THR A 127 22.55 -5.64 -15.11
N ALA A 128 22.15 -5.79 -13.84
CA ALA A 128 21.93 -7.05 -13.13
C ALA A 128 21.19 -8.13 -13.94
N ARG A 129 21.62 -9.39 -13.81
CA ARG A 129 20.95 -10.52 -14.46
C ARG A 129 19.86 -11.13 -13.58
N ASN A 130 20.02 -11.09 -12.27
CA ASN A 130 19.06 -11.65 -11.32
C ASN A 130 18.47 -10.52 -10.47
N LEU A 131 17.55 -9.75 -11.07
CA LEU A 131 17.06 -8.48 -10.52
C LEU A 131 16.63 -8.59 -9.04
N GLU A 132 15.89 -9.63 -8.67
CA GLU A 132 15.40 -9.82 -7.30
C GLU A 132 16.53 -10.14 -6.30
N GLN A 133 17.47 -11.02 -6.66
CA GLN A 133 18.58 -11.40 -5.79
C GLN A 133 19.61 -10.26 -5.67
N ASP A 134 19.95 -9.62 -6.79
CA ASP A 134 20.93 -8.54 -6.85
C ASP A 134 20.40 -7.32 -6.07
N TYR A 135 19.11 -6.99 -6.21
CA TYR A 135 18.42 -5.97 -5.40
C TYR A 135 18.43 -6.29 -3.91
N ALA A 136 18.00 -7.50 -3.52
CA ALA A 136 17.94 -7.89 -2.12
C ALA A 136 19.33 -7.88 -1.45
N THR A 137 20.37 -8.30 -2.17
CA THR A 137 21.75 -8.32 -1.70
C THR A 137 22.30 -6.90 -1.51
N ALA A 138 22.14 -6.02 -2.50
CA ALA A 138 22.56 -4.62 -2.42
C ALA A 138 21.83 -3.88 -1.28
N LEU A 139 20.51 -4.06 -1.19
CA LEU A 139 19.68 -3.46 -0.15
C LEU A 139 20.12 -3.93 1.25
N GLN A 140 20.35 -5.23 1.43
CA GLN A 140 20.79 -5.77 2.72
C GLN A 140 22.17 -5.24 3.12
N LYS A 141 23.09 -5.06 2.17
CA LYS A 141 24.42 -4.48 2.41
C LYS A 141 24.32 -3.05 2.95
N ILE A 142 23.52 -2.19 2.33
CA ILE A 142 23.34 -0.80 2.78
C ILE A 142 22.56 -0.74 4.09
N ALA A 143 21.45 -1.49 4.20
CA ALA A 143 20.61 -1.54 5.39
C ALA A 143 21.35 -2.08 6.63
N ALA A 144 22.37 -2.93 6.46
CA ALA A 144 23.16 -3.44 7.57
C ALA A 144 23.86 -2.34 8.37
N VAL A 145 24.35 -1.30 7.69
CA VAL A 145 25.16 -0.20 8.27
C VAL A 145 24.45 1.15 8.33
N GLN A 146 23.20 1.22 7.84
CA GLN A 146 22.43 2.44 7.62
C GLN A 146 22.36 3.41 8.82
N PHE A 147 22.41 2.90 10.05
CA PHE A 147 22.30 3.68 11.29
C PHE A 147 23.50 3.46 12.23
N ASP A 148 24.61 2.91 11.71
CA ASP A 148 25.84 2.71 12.50
C ASP A 148 26.64 4.02 12.62
N ASP A 149 26.55 4.88 11.61
CA ASP A 149 27.08 6.25 11.60
C ASP A 149 25.95 7.22 11.23
N LEU A 150 25.61 8.13 12.15
CA LEU A 150 24.50 9.08 12.00
C LEU A 150 24.75 10.11 10.89
N ASP A 151 26.00 10.39 10.55
CA ASP A 151 26.36 11.35 9.51
C ASP A 151 26.21 10.74 8.09
N GLN A 152 26.14 9.41 7.99
CA GLN A 152 25.93 8.68 6.74
C GLN A 152 24.47 8.26 6.49
N VAL A 153 23.57 8.43 7.48
CA VAL A 153 22.15 8.00 7.39
C VAL A 153 21.46 8.57 6.15
N GLU A 154 21.61 9.88 5.86
CA GLU A 154 20.98 10.50 4.69
C GLU A 154 21.54 9.96 3.37
N SER A 155 22.85 9.72 3.30
CA SER A 155 23.53 9.12 2.15
C SER A 155 23.01 7.71 1.89
N ALA A 156 22.90 6.88 2.93
CA ALA A 156 22.35 5.53 2.85
C ALA A 156 20.86 5.51 2.44
N ILE A 157 20.04 6.44 2.94
CA ILE A 157 18.63 6.58 2.52
C ILE A 157 18.53 7.00 1.04
N ASN A 158 19.36 7.96 0.60
CA ASN A 158 19.43 8.37 -0.80
C ASN A 158 19.83 7.21 -1.73
N GLU A 159 20.86 6.43 -1.38
CA GLU A 159 21.29 5.25 -2.14
C GLU A 159 20.20 4.18 -2.20
N LEU A 160 19.58 3.85 -1.06
CA LEU A 160 18.45 2.91 -1.01
C LEU A 160 17.27 3.37 -1.88
N SER A 161 17.00 4.67 -1.95
CA SER A 161 15.92 5.18 -2.79
C SER A 161 16.24 5.14 -4.29
N GLU A 162 17.50 5.37 -4.68
CA GLU A 162 17.93 5.14 -6.06
C GLU A 162 17.83 3.66 -6.45
N LEU A 163 18.26 2.77 -5.56
CA LEU A 163 18.15 1.32 -5.74
C LEU A 163 16.68 0.89 -5.91
N ASN A 164 15.77 1.44 -5.11
CA ASN A 164 14.32 1.24 -5.22
C ASN A 164 13.76 1.75 -6.57
N ALA A 165 14.20 2.93 -7.04
CA ALA A 165 13.77 3.50 -8.31
C ALA A 165 14.23 2.64 -9.51
N VAL A 166 15.49 2.20 -9.53
CA VAL A 166 16.03 1.30 -10.56
C VAL A 166 15.29 -0.04 -10.56
N TYR A 167 15.07 -0.62 -9.38
CA TYR A 167 14.31 -1.87 -9.24
C TYR A 167 12.88 -1.75 -9.80
N LEU A 168 12.17 -0.66 -9.48
CA LEU A 168 10.83 -0.42 -10.03
C LEU A 168 10.84 -0.27 -11.56
N LEU A 169 11.78 0.50 -12.11
CA LEU A 169 11.93 0.67 -13.56
C LEU A 169 12.14 -0.68 -14.26
N ARG A 170 13.07 -1.52 -13.75
CA ARG A 170 13.39 -2.82 -14.34
C ARG A 170 12.30 -3.87 -14.18
N LYS A 171 11.67 -3.93 -13.00
CA LYS A 171 10.55 -4.86 -12.70
C LYS A 171 9.28 -4.57 -13.51
N ALA A 172 9.16 -3.36 -14.08
CA ALA A 172 8.14 -3.07 -15.09
C ALA A 172 8.55 -3.61 -16.47
N GLY A 173 9.84 -3.48 -16.84
CA GLY A 173 10.41 -4.05 -18.07
C GLY A 173 10.21 -5.56 -18.19
N GLU A 174 10.47 -6.32 -17.11
CA GLU A 174 10.27 -7.79 -17.10
C GLU A 174 8.81 -8.19 -17.39
N LYS A 175 7.84 -7.48 -16.80
CA LYS A 175 6.41 -7.72 -17.00
C LYS A 175 5.92 -7.38 -18.41
N ASN A 176 6.58 -6.43 -19.07
CA ASN A 176 6.28 -6.04 -20.44
C ASN A 176 6.98 -6.95 -21.45
N GLY A 177 8.23 -7.35 -21.19
CA GLY A 177 8.96 -8.35 -21.98
C GLY A 177 8.24 -9.71 -22.02
N ALA A 178 7.68 -10.15 -20.90
CA ALA A 178 6.84 -11.36 -20.83
C ALA A 178 5.52 -11.27 -21.63
N LYS A 179 5.15 -10.08 -22.15
CA LYS A 179 4.01 -9.85 -23.04
C LYS A 179 4.43 -9.44 -24.46
N SER A 180 5.73 -9.30 -24.71
CA SER A 180 6.31 -8.76 -25.93
C SER A 180 7.37 -9.70 -26.49
N SER A 181 6.99 -10.96 -26.77
CA SER A 181 7.73 -11.83 -27.68
C SER A 181 7.50 -11.38 -29.14
N GLY A 182 7.96 -10.16 -29.42
CA GLY A 182 7.85 -9.43 -30.68
C GLY A 182 8.83 -8.26 -30.56
N GLY A 183 10.07 -8.53 -30.96
CA GLY A 183 11.22 -7.81 -30.42
C GLY A 183 11.50 -6.45 -31.06
N THR A 184 12.01 -5.53 -30.24
CA THR A 184 12.96 -4.49 -30.65
C THR A 184 14.08 -4.44 -29.60
N ALA A 185 15.29 -4.82 -30.01
CA ALA A 185 16.45 -4.73 -29.13
C ALA A 185 16.93 -3.28 -29.06
N TYR A 186 16.93 -2.68 -27.86
CA TYR A 186 17.72 -1.47 -27.62
C TYR A 186 19.20 -1.84 -27.61
N GLY A 187 19.93 -1.40 -28.64
CA GLY A 187 21.34 -1.72 -28.80
C GLY A 187 22.23 -0.91 -27.87
N ILE A 188 23.19 -1.59 -27.24
CA ILE A 188 24.46 -1.02 -26.81
C ILE A 188 25.57 -1.93 -27.37
N ALA A 189 26.63 -1.32 -27.88
CA ALA A 189 27.70 -2.01 -28.60
C ALA A 189 28.41 -3.06 -27.74
N ARG A 190 28.85 -4.13 -28.40
CA ARG A 190 29.78 -5.13 -27.85
C ARG A 190 30.89 -5.37 -28.86
N GLU A 191 32.12 -5.06 -28.46
CA GLU A 191 33.33 -5.57 -29.10
C GLU A 191 33.94 -6.70 -28.26
N GLY A 192 34.55 -7.67 -28.96
CA GLY A 192 35.63 -8.51 -28.44
C GLY A 192 35.30 -9.53 -27.34
N ALA A 193 34.95 -10.76 -27.73
CA ALA A 193 35.79 -11.95 -27.45
C ALA A 193 35.12 -13.24 -27.97
N MET A 194 35.93 -14.16 -28.51
CA MET A 194 35.50 -15.33 -29.28
C MET A 194 35.90 -16.63 -28.55
N GLY A 195 35.09 -17.69 -28.66
CA GLY A 195 35.41 -19.02 -28.12
C GLY A 195 34.33 -20.07 -28.45
N GLN A 196 34.72 -21.17 -29.11
CA GLN A 196 33.84 -22.25 -29.62
C GLN A 196 33.38 -23.20 -28.50
N VAL A 197 32.18 -23.83 -28.50
CA VAL A 197 31.76 -25.08 -29.21
C VAL A 197 32.84 -26.20 -29.19
N THR A 198 32.61 -27.49 -28.86
CA THR A 198 31.43 -28.39 -29.00
C THR A 198 31.34 -29.51 -27.93
N ASP A 199 30.13 -30.04 -27.73
CA ASP A 199 29.72 -31.43 -27.43
C ASP A 199 30.54 -32.41 -26.55
N THR A 200 29.85 -33.09 -25.61
CA THR A 200 29.93 -34.55 -25.39
C THR A 200 28.67 -35.07 -24.65
N LYS A 201 28.14 -36.24 -25.07
CA LYS A 201 27.06 -36.98 -24.38
C LYS A 201 27.62 -37.88 -23.26
N ASN A 202 26.83 -38.14 -22.20
CA ASN A 202 26.18 -39.46 -21.95
C ASN A 202 26.02 -39.85 -20.44
N SER A 203 24.78 -40.24 -20.07
CA SER A 203 24.36 -41.31 -19.13
C SER A 203 24.59 -41.30 -17.59
N GLN A 204 23.55 -41.85 -16.93
CA GLN A 204 23.51 -42.68 -15.69
C GLN A 204 23.52 -42.05 -14.27
N GLN A 205 22.30 -41.66 -13.83
CA GLN A 205 21.48 -42.37 -12.81
C GLN A 205 22.09 -42.89 -11.48
N ALA A 206 21.45 -42.49 -10.36
CA ALA A 206 21.03 -43.30 -9.18
C ALA A 206 21.45 -42.79 -7.77
N GLY A 207 20.48 -42.76 -6.84
CA GLY A 207 20.66 -42.65 -5.38
C GLY A 207 20.81 -41.23 -4.83
N GLY A 208 20.11 -40.80 -3.77
CA GLY A 208 19.03 -41.44 -3.02
C GLY A 208 18.44 -40.46 -1.99
N GLN A 209 17.12 -40.51 -1.75
CA GLN A 209 16.41 -39.56 -0.87
C GLN A 209 15.69 -40.31 0.26
N PRO A 210 15.97 -40.02 1.55
CA PRO A 210 15.17 -40.52 2.66
C PRO A 210 14.04 -39.54 3.03
N SER A 211 12.86 -40.09 3.36
CA SER A 211 11.72 -39.37 3.96
C SER A 211 11.25 -40.13 5.21
N PRO A 212 10.80 -39.46 6.29
CA PRO A 212 10.31 -40.13 7.50
C PRO A 212 8.82 -40.55 7.39
N PRO A 213 8.37 -41.62 8.08
CA PRO A 213 7.01 -42.15 7.97
C PRO A 213 6.10 -41.85 9.19
N THR A 214 4.79 -41.67 8.96
CA THR A 214 3.69 -41.75 9.95
C THR A 214 2.35 -41.77 9.16
N ALA A 215 1.26 -42.48 9.46
CA ALA A 215 0.95 -43.76 10.12
C ALA A 215 -0.59 -43.98 9.94
N ILE A 216 -0.97 -45.19 9.51
CA ILE A 216 -2.21 -45.96 9.81
C ILE A 216 -3.61 -45.27 9.74
N SER A 217 -4.48 -45.86 8.91
CA SER A 217 -5.92 -45.58 8.80
C SER A 217 -6.81 -46.38 9.76
N THR A 218 -8.06 -45.95 9.97
CA THR A 218 -9.17 -46.82 10.40
C THR A 218 -10.51 -46.35 9.79
N ALA A 219 -11.32 -47.27 9.26
CA ALA A 219 -12.68 -47.03 8.73
C ALA A 219 -13.74 -47.49 9.77
N GLY A 220 -15.05 -47.21 9.71
CA GLY A 220 -15.94 -46.49 8.77
C GLY A 220 -17.27 -46.25 9.52
N PRO A 221 -18.49 -46.42 8.94
CA PRO A 221 -18.94 -46.41 7.55
C PRO A 221 -19.92 -45.23 7.26
N SER A 222 -20.49 -45.17 6.05
CA SER A 222 -21.17 -43.99 5.47
C SER A 222 -22.70 -44.12 5.29
N THR A 223 -23.42 -42.98 5.32
CA THR A 223 -24.70 -42.80 4.59
C THR A 223 -24.86 -41.37 4.03
N THR A 224 -25.36 -41.30 2.79
CA THR A 224 -26.07 -40.16 2.12
C THR A 224 -25.33 -38.84 1.83
N SER A 225 -24.52 -38.89 0.77
CA SER A 225 -24.40 -37.91 -0.36
C SER A 225 -24.95 -36.47 -0.19
N THR A 226 -24.04 -35.49 -0.19
CA THR A 226 -23.95 -34.52 -1.30
C THR A 226 -22.49 -34.07 -1.45
N GLN A 227 -21.87 -34.28 -2.62
CA GLN A 227 -20.47 -33.91 -2.84
C GLN A 227 -20.32 -32.40 -3.10
N THR A 228 -19.67 -31.67 -2.20
CA THR A 228 -18.91 -30.46 -2.57
C THR A 228 -17.59 -30.37 -1.80
N THR A 229 -16.56 -29.90 -2.50
CA THR A 229 -15.14 -29.95 -2.05
C THR A 229 -14.83 -29.06 -0.83
N PRO A 230 -13.71 -29.29 -0.10
CA PRO A 230 -13.27 -28.44 1.02
C PRO A 230 -13.08 -26.94 0.67
N LYS A 231 -13.03 -26.58 -0.61
CA LYS A 231 -12.99 -25.20 -1.09
C LYS A 231 -14.26 -24.42 -0.73
N THR A 232 -15.43 -25.06 -0.73
CA THR A 232 -16.72 -24.43 -0.40
C THR A 232 -16.78 -23.99 1.07
N GLY A 233 -16.23 -24.81 1.98
CA GLY A 233 -16.23 -24.52 3.42
C GLY A 233 -15.38 -23.30 3.80
N ILE A 234 -14.32 -22.99 3.05
CA ILE A 234 -13.54 -21.76 3.25
C ILE A 234 -14.42 -20.55 2.92
N VAL A 235 -15.04 -20.54 1.73
CA VAL A 235 -15.88 -19.42 1.27
C VAL A 235 -17.03 -19.15 2.24
N GLN A 236 -17.67 -20.19 2.74
CA GLN A 236 -18.76 -20.09 3.71
C GLN A 236 -18.32 -19.41 5.02
N ARG A 237 -17.10 -19.66 5.52
CA ARG A 237 -16.57 -19.03 6.76
C ARG A 237 -16.36 -17.52 6.62
N TYR A 238 -15.90 -17.04 5.48
CA TYR A 238 -15.77 -15.60 5.21
C TYR A 238 -17.14 -14.93 5.03
N LEU A 239 -18.07 -15.59 4.34
CA LEU A 239 -19.46 -15.10 4.22
C LEU A 239 -20.17 -15.01 5.58
N SER A 240 -19.97 -15.98 6.49
CA SER A 240 -20.54 -15.93 7.84
C SER A 240 -19.96 -14.77 8.67
N ARG A 241 -18.64 -14.55 8.65
CA ARG A 241 -18.00 -13.41 9.35
C ARG A 241 -18.44 -12.06 8.79
N ALA A 242 -18.56 -11.95 7.46
CA ALA A 242 -19.09 -10.75 6.83
C ALA A 242 -20.56 -10.47 7.20
N LYS A 243 -21.39 -11.51 7.44
CA LYS A 243 -22.75 -11.36 7.99
C LYS A 243 -22.76 -10.92 9.45
N GLU A 244 -21.84 -11.42 10.26
CA GLU A 244 -21.69 -11.01 11.66
C GLU A 244 -21.28 -9.53 11.77
N PHE A 245 -20.30 -9.08 10.99
CA PHE A 245 -19.93 -7.66 10.93
C PHE A 245 -21.04 -6.79 10.32
N GLU A 246 -21.80 -7.29 9.33
CA GLU A 246 -22.97 -6.58 8.81
C GLU A 246 -24.06 -6.38 9.88
N ALA A 247 -24.31 -7.40 10.72
CA ALA A 247 -25.25 -7.30 11.84
C ALA A 247 -24.80 -6.28 12.91
N GLN A 248 -23.49 -6.05 13.04
CA GLN A 248 -22.89 -4.98 13.85
C GLN A 248 -22.86 -3.61 13.13
N ALA A 249 -23.39 -3.52 11.89
CA ALA A 249 -23.25 -2.39 10.97
C ALA A 249 -21.79 -1.99 10.64
N ASP A 250 -20.82 -2.86 10.93
CA ASP A 250 -19.41 -2.65 10.58
C ASP A 250 -19.14 -3.10 9.15
N TYR A 251 -19.63 -2.29 8.20
CA TYR A 251 -19.46 -2.54 6.79
C TYR A 251 -17.99 -2.58 6.38
N SER A 252 -17.09 -1.88 7.09
CA SER A 252 -15.65 -1.88 6.82
C SER A 252 -15.02 -3.26 7.02
N ARG A 253 -15.24 -3.88 8.18
CA ARG A 253 -14.76 -5.26 8.46
C ARG A 253 -15.50 -6.29 7.61
N ALA A 254 -16.80 -6.11 7.38
CA ALA A 254 -17.57 -7.00 6.50
C ALA A 254 -17.05 -7.00 5.05
N ILE A 255 -16.70 -5.82 4.51
CA ILE A 255 -16.11 -5.67 3.17
C ILE A 255 -14.72 -6.32 3.10
N LEU A 256 -13.91 -6.19 4.15
CA LEU A 256 -12.56 -6.76 4.19
C LEU A 256 -12.58 -8.30 4.10
N GLU A 257 -13.40 -8.96 4.93
CA GLU A 257 -13.62 -10.42 4.93
C GLU A 257 -13.99 -10.95 3.53
N LEU A 258 -14.88 -10.25 2.80
CA LEU A 258 -15.25 -10.66 1.45
C LEU A 258 -14.17 -10.41 0.39
N ARG A 259 -13.39 -9.33 0.52
CA ARG A 259 -12.30 -9.02 -0.41
C ARG A 259 -11.17 -10.04 -0.31
N GLU A 260 -10.88 -10.53 0.88
CA GLU A 260 -9.88 -11.59 1.10
C GLU A 260 -10.24 -12.88 0.35
N VAL A 261 -11.48 -13.36 0.49
CA VAL A 261 -11.93 -14.58 -0.23
C VAL A 261 -12.07 -14.35 -1.74
N ILE A 262 -12.52 -13.17 -2.20
CA ILE A 262 -12.64 -12.84 -3.62
C ILE A 262 -11.28 -12.81 -4.33
N ALA A 263 -10.18 -12.50 -3.63
CA ALA A 263 -8.84 -12.56 -4.20
C ALA A 263 -8.45 -13.98 -4.67
N SER A 264 -8.91 -15.01 -3.96
CA SER A 264 -8.68 -16.43 -4.33
C SER A 264 -9.82 -17.03 -5.17
N TYR A 265 -11.04 -16.51 -5.04
CA TYR A 265 -12.24 -17.01 -5.71
C TYR A 265 -12.97 -15.90 -6.52
N PRO A 266 -12.31 -15.25 -7.50
CA PRO A 266 -12.82 -14.03 -8.13
C PRO A 266 -14.10 -14.23 -8.96
N LYS A 267 -14.38 -15.47 -9.38
CA LYS A 267 -15.58 -15.88 -10.14
C LYS A 267 -16.76 -16.32 -9.28
N ASN A 268 -16.70 -16.18 -7.95
CA ASN A 268 -17.82 -16.55 -7.07
C ASN A 268 -18.90 -15.45 -7.07
N ALA A 269 -20.04 -15.71 -7.74
CA ALA A 269 -21.10 -14.72 -7.88
C ALA A 269 -21.73 -14.29 -6.54
N SER A 270 -21.97 -15.24 -5.62
CA SER A 270 -22.58 -14.97 -4.31
C SER A 270 -21.71 -14.03 -3.47
N CYS A 271 -20.39 -14.20 -3.47
CA CYS A 271 -19.47 -13.28 -2.80
C CYS A 271 -19.47 -11.89 -3.45
N GLN A 272 -19.47 -11.81 -4.79
CA GLN A 272 -19.52 -10.53 -5.52
C GLN A 272 -20.83 -9.78 -5.25
N ALA A 273 -21.97 -10.49 -5.24
CA ALA A 273 -23.29 -9.90 -4.94
C ALA A 273 -23.38 -9.41 -3.50
N TYR A 274 -22.88 -10.20 -2.54
CA TYR A 274 -22.90 -9.82 -1.13
C TYR A 274 -21.96 -8.64 -0.84
N LEU A 275 -20.77 -8.61 -1.48
CA LEU A 275 -19.88 -7.45 -1.45
C LEU A 275 -20.53 -6.19 -2.07
N ALA A 276 -21.29 -6.35 -3.16
CA ALA A 276 -22.05 -5.25 -3.76
C ALA A 276 -23.10 -4.69 -2.78
N SER A 277 -23.78 -5.55 -2.03
CA SER A 277 -24.77 -5.13 -1.03
C SER A 277 -24.14 -4.40 0.17
N LEU A 278 -22.94 -4.79 0.60
CA LEU A 278 -22.19 -4.06 1.63
C LEU A 278 -21.64 -2.71 1.13
N TYR A 279 -21.19 -2.64 -0.13
CA TYR A 279 -20.83 -1.36 -0.73
C TYR A 279 -22.04 -0.43 -0.85
N LEU A 280 -23.24 -0.95 -1.14
CA LEU A 280 -24.47 -0.17 -1.14
C LEU A 280 -24.81 0.33 0.28
N LYS A 281 -24.78 -0.55 1.29
CA LYS A 281 -25.04 -0.20 2.70
C LYS A 281 -24.04 0.81 3.28
N SER A 282 -22.79 0.79 2.81
CA SER A 282 -21.75 1.79 3.15
C SER A 282 -21.74 3.04 2.25
N GLY A 283 -22.75 3.23 1.39
CA GLY A 283 -22.88 4.41 0.54
C GLY A 283 -21.94 4.49 -0.67
N GLN A 284 -21.13 3.45 -0.92
CA GLN A 284 -20.16 3.35 -2.01
C GLN A 284 -20.84 2.86 -3.32
N SER A 285 -21.81 3.63 -3.79
CA SER A 285 -22.72 3.29 -4.89
C SER A 285 -22.02 2.86 -6.20
N THR A 286 -20.91 3.51 -6.57
CA THR A 286 -20.11 3.14 -7.75
C THR A 286 -19.51 1.73 -7.64
N LEU A 287 -18.95 1.39 -6.48
CA LEU A 287 -18.37 0.06 -6.24
C LEU A 287 -19.47 -1.00 -6.15
N ALA A 288 -20.59 -0.68 -5.49
CA ALA A 288 -21.78 -1.54 -5.48
C ALA A 288 -22.26 -1.86 -6.91
N LYS A 289 -22.30 -0.86 -7.80
CA LYS A 289 -22.69 -1.03 -9.21
C LYS A 289 -21.73 -1.94 -9.98
N ILE A 290 -20.42 -1.82 -9.73
CA ILE A 290 -19.38 -2.64 -10.37
C ILE A 290 -19.51 -4.10 -9.91
N HIS A 291 -19.54 -4.35 -8.61
CA HIS A 291 -19.62 -5.70 -8.05
C HIS A 291 -20.95 -6.39 -8.34
N ALA A 292 -22.08 -5.67 -8.36
CA ALA A 292 -23.38 -6.23 -8.76
C ALA A 292 -23.40 -6.63 -10.24
N ARG A 293 -22.81 -5.84 -11.13
CA ARG A 293 -22.63 -6.24 -12.54
C ARG A 293 -21.73 -7.47 -12.67
N GLN A 294 -20.63 -7.52 -11.91
CA GLN A 294 -19.72 -8.65 -11.94
C GLN A 294 -20.36 -9.94 -11.42
N ALA A 295 -21.24 -9.86 -10.41
CA ALA A 295 -22.05 -10.99 -9.98
C ALA A 295 -22.96 -11.49 -11.10
N LEU A 296 -23.72 -10.60 -11.76
CA LEU A 296 -24.61 -10.98 -12.88
C LEU A 296 -23.91 -11.52 -14.13
N ILE A 297 -22.61 -11.20 -14.33
CA ILE A 297 -21.79 -11.82 -15.39
C ILE A 297 -21.49 -13.30 -15.07
N PHE A 298 -21.39 -13.67 -13.80
CA PHE A 298 -21.09 -15.05 -13.37
C PHE A 298 -22.36 -15.88 -13.06
N ASP A 299 -23.43 -15.22 -12.64
CA ASP A 299 -24.73 -15.78 -12.29
C ASP A 299 -25.82 -14.75 -12.63
N ALA A 300 -26.39 -14.85 -13.83
CA ALA A 300 -27.40 -13.92 -14.31
C ALA A 300 -28.68 -13.93 -13.48
N ASP A 301 -28.90 -14.98 -12.68
CA ASP A 301 -30.09 -15.14 -11.84
C ASP A 301 -29.89 -14.77 -10.37
N ASN A 302 -28.77 -14.13 -10.05
CA ASN A 302 -28.48 -13.69 -8.70
C ASN A 302 -29.39 -12.56 -8.20
N ASP A 303 -30.45 -12.92 -7.45
CA ASP A 303 -31.46 -11.98 -6.94
C ASP A 303 -30.87 -10.82 -6.13
N LEU A 304 -29.84 -11.07 -5.30
CA LEU A 304 -29.20 -10.03 -4.50
C LEU A 304 -28.47 -8.99 -5.38
N ALA A 305 -27.84 -9.44 -6.47
CA ALA A 305 -27.22 -8.53 -7.43
C ALA A 305 -28.26 -7.72 -8.23
N LYS A 306 -29.41 -8.34 -8.58
CA LYS A 306 -30.56 -7.64 -9.19
C LYS A 306 -31.12 -6.56 -8.26
N ASP A 307 -31.37 -6.89 -6.98
CA ASP A 307 -31.83 -5.97 -5.93
C ASP A 307 -30.88 -4.78 -5.72
N VAL A 308 -29.56 -5.03 -5.65
CA VAL A 308 -28.56 -3.96 -5.53
C VAL A 308 -28.60 -3.03 -6.75
N GLN A 309 -28.71 -3.55 -7.98
CA GLN A 309 -28.85 -2.68 -9.16
C GLN A 309 -30.16 -1.87 -9.16
N SER A 310 -31.28 -2.46 -8.75
CA SER A 310 -32.56 -1.75 -8.62
C SER A 310 -32.46 -0.59 -7.61
N LYS A 311 -31.89 -0.83 -6.42
CA LYS A 311 -31.68 0.19 -5.38
C LYS A 311 -30.73 1.31 -5.83
N LEU A 312 -29.71 0.98 -6.63
CA LEU A 312 -28.81 1.96 -7.24
C LEU A 312 -29.48 2.80 -8.33
N GLY A 313 -30.47 2.25 -9.06
CA GLY A 313 -31.29 3.01 -10.00
C GLY A 313 -32.20 4.01 -9.29
N ILE A 314 -32.92 3.55 -8.26
CA ILE A 314 -33.83 4.38 -7.44
C ILE A 314 -33.08 5.54 -6.74
N SER A 315 -31.81 5.33 -6.38
CA SER A 315 -31.00 6.35 -5.68
C SER A 315 -30.53 7.51 -6.58
N ALA A 316 -30.67 7.41 -7.90
CA ALA A 316 -30.19 8.43 -8.84
C ALA A 316 -31.21 9.57 -9.07
N ASP A 317 -32.51 9.30 -8.97
CA ASP A 317 -33.59 10.29 -9.20
C ASP A 317 -33.91 11.16 -7.96
N GLN A 318 -33.50 10.72 -6.77
CA GLN A 318 -33.91 11.34 -5.48
C GLN A 318 -33.10 12.57 -5.06
N SER A 319 -31.98 12.85 -5.72
CA SER A 319 -31.22 14.07 -5.45
C SER A 319 -31.79 15.14 -6.39
N GLY A 320 -32.77 15.94 -5.94
CA GLY A 320 -33.64 16.68 -6.87
C GLY A 320 -33.63 18.22 -6.84
N SER A 321 -33.79 18.85 -5.67
CA SER A 321 -34.10 20.30 -5.59
C SER A 321 -34.09 20.85 -4.16
N ALA A 322 -33.49 22.04 -3.96
CA ALA A 322 -34.11 23.17 -3.23
C ALA A 322 -33.17 24.38 -3.01
N LYS A 323 -33.34 25.45 -3.81
CA LYS A 323 -33.43 26.82 -3.27
C LYS A 323 -34.01 27.84 -4.28
N SER A 324 -35.06 28.54 -3.84
CA SER A 324 -35.49 29.86 -4.35
C SER A 324 -34.64 30.97 -3.67
N GLY A 325 -34.43 32.18 -4.19
CA GLY A 325 -34.81 32.80 -5.46
C GLY A 325 -34.57 34.33 -5.39
N SER A 326 -34.58 35.03 -6.52
CA SER A 326 -35.28 36.32 -6.74
C SER A 326 -35.02 36.83 -8.17
N ALA A 327 -35.90 37.70 -8.69
CA ALA A 327 -36.05 37.97 -10.12
C ALA A 327 -35.28 39.20 -10.64
N ARG A 328 -34.92 39.17 -11.93
CA ARG A 328 -35.23 40.28 -12.85
C ARG A 328 -35.30 39.80 -14.31
N GLN A 329 -36.03 40.58 -15.11
CA GLN A 329 -36.59 40.25 -16.43
C GLN A 329 -35.78 40.92 -17.55
N SER A 330 -35.59 40.23 -18.68
CA SER A 330 -35.43 40.86 -20.01
C SER A 330 -35.68 39.83 -21.12
N GLU A 331 -36.44 40.22 -22.14
CA GLU A 331 -36.72 39.40 -23.32
C GLU A 331 -35.71 39.70 -24.45
N THR A 332 -35.39 38.72 -25.30
CA THR A 332 -35.40 38.95 -26.76
C THR A 332 -35.56 37.65 -27.56
N LYS A 333 -36.03 37.79 -28.81
CA LYS A 333 -36.56 36.72 -29.68
C LYS A 333 -35.48 35.89 -30.39
N GLY A 334 -35.83 34.62 -30.65
CA GLY A 334 -35.91 34.11 -32.03
C GLY A 334 -34.90 33.04 -32.50
N GLY A 335 -35.39 32.09 -33.30
CA GLY A 335 -34.57 31.20 -34.14
C GLY A 335 -34.77 29.69 -33.93
N LYS A 336 -35.39 29.00 -34.90
CA LYS A 336 -35.51 27.53 -34.96
C LYS A 336 -34.36 26.90 -35.78
N LYS A 337 -34.19 25.58 -35.58
CA LYS A 337 -33.30 24.59 -36.24
C LYS A 337 -31.93 24.45 -35.56
N GLY A 338 -31.41 23.26 -35.22
CA GLY A 338 -31.99 21.91 -35.29
C GLY A 338 -31.13 20.94 -36.10
N GLY A 339 -30.57 19.92 -35.44
CA GLY A 339 -29.88 18.79 -36.05
C GLY A 339 -28.55 18.43 -35.37
N LEU A 340 -28.39 17.14 -35.04
CA LEU A 340 -27.12 16.45 -34.73
C LEU A 340 -26.38 17.02 -33.48
N LEU A 341 -26.36 16.35 -32.32
CA LEU A 341 -26.03 14.94 -32.10
C LEU A 341 -27.05 14.27 -31.16
N SER A 342 -27.57 13.10 -31.57
CA SER A 342 -28.50 12.29 -30.78
C SER A 342 -27.82 11.00 -30.32
N GLY A 343 -28.08 10.57 -29.08
CA GLY A 343 -27.54 9.36 -28.46
C GLY A 343 -26.45 9.66 -27.40
N LEU A 344 -26.52 9.12 -26.18
CA LEU A 344 -27.46 8.13 -25.63
C LEU A 344 -27.37 8.17 -24.08
N PHE A 345 -28.51 8.19 -23.36
CA PHE A 345 -28.65 8.22 -21.87
C PHE A 345 -27.95 9.40 -21.13
N GLY A 346 -28.58 10.32 -20.39
CA GLY A 346 -29.93 10.37 -19.79
C GLY A 346 -30.02 9.51 -18.51
N GLY A 347 -30.22 10.02 -17.28
CA GLY A 347 -30.20 11.38 -16.69
C GLY A 347 -29.45 11.34 -15.33
N LYS A 348 -28.99 12.44 -14.69
CA LYS A 348 -29.69 13.62 -14.13
C LYS A 348 -30.42 13.30 -12.80
N ASN A 349 -30.19 13.91 -11.63
CA ASN A 349 -29.18 14.87 -11.12
C ASN A 349 -29.19 14.95 -9.56
N ASP A 350 -28.51 15.96 -8.95
CA ASP A 350 -28.74 17.03 -7.90
C ASP A 350 -29.63 17.11 -6.60
N ARG A 351 -29.07 16.70 -5.44
CA ARG A 351 -29.04 17.43 -4.13
C ARG A 351 -30.28 17.59 -3.20
N CYS A 352 -29.93 17.83 -1.91
CA CYS A 352 -30.51 18.79 -0.93
C CYS A 352 -31.81 18.44 -0.14
N SER A 353 -32.02 18.87 1.13
CA SER A 353 -31.15 19.50 2.17
C SER A 353 -31.87 19.72 3.53
N LYS A 354 -31.13 19.79 4.65
CA LYS A 354 -31.50 20.32 6.02
C LYS A 354 -32.52 19.45 6.83
N GLY A 355 -32.51 19.36 8.17
CA GLY A 355 -31.75 19.97 9.29
C GLY A 355 -32.15 19.29 10.65
N ILE A 356 -31.86 19.73 11.89
CA ILE A 356 -31.01 20.81 12.46
C ILE A 356 -30.83 20.57 14.00
N ARG A 357 -29.58 20.57 14.54
CA ARG A 357 -29.19 20.56 16.00
C ARG A 357 -29.58 19.28 16.80
N THR A 358 -28.90 18.84 17.88
CA THR A 358 -28.19 19.55 18.97
C THR A 358 -26.93 18.87 19.55
N ASN A 359 -25.85 19.65 19.70
CA ASN A 359 -24.96 19.79 20.89
C ASN A 359 -24.83 18.63 21.93
N ARG A 360 -23.65 17.99 22.03
CA ARG A 360 -22.77 18.05 23.24
C ARG A 360 -21.35 17.44 23.03
N ARG A 361 -20.42 18.00 23.82
CA ARG A 361 -18.94 18.04 23.83
C ARG A 361 -18.14 16.72 24.04
N PRO A 362 -16.78 16.76 23.95
CA PRO A 362 -15.90 15.59 23.87
C PRO A 362 -15.08 15.29 25.14
N VAL A 363 -14.42 14.12 25.15
CA VAL A 363 -13.25 13.71 25.95
C VAL A 363 -12.48 12.72 25.05
N ALA A 364 -11.20 12.84 24.67
CA ALA A 364 -9.99 13.30 25.34
C ALA A 364 -9.45 12.34 26.42
N GLU A 365 -8.13 12.14 26.40
CA GLU A 365 -7.29 11.50 27.43
C GLU A 365 -7.41 9.97 27.63
N ILE A 366 -6.30 9.26 27.36
CA ILE A 366 -5.59 8.28 28.23
C ILE A 366 -4.28 7.92 27.50
N CYS A 367 -3.15 8.49 27.93
CA CYS A 367 -1.81 7.92 27.79
C CYS A 367 -0.75 8.75 28.54
N SER A 368 -0.82 8.74 29.88
CA SER A 368 0.23 9.30 30.76
C SER A 368 0.12 8.69 32.16
N ARG A 369 0.63 7.45 32.33
CA ARG A 369 0.84 6.89 33.69
C ARG A 369 1.82 5.71 33.73
N LEU A 370 3.12 5.97 33.54
CA LEU A 370 4.15 4.98 33.86
C LEU A 370 5.53 5.61 34.13
N MET A 371 5.63 6.45 35.17
CA MET A 371 6.88 6.80 35.87
C MET A 371 6.58 7.27 37.31
N LEU A 372 7.56 7.09 38.21
CA LEU A 372 7.54 7.33 39.67
C LEU A 372 6.54 6.42 40.44
N SER A 373 6.94 5.64 41.44
CA SER A 373 7.94 5.91 42.48
C SER A 373 8.40 4.62 43.17
N LYS A 374 9.70 4.52 43.51
CA LYS A 374 10.23 3.70 44.61
C LYS A 374 11.71 4.04 44.87
N SER A 375 11.97 4.95 45.80
CA SER A 375 13.23 5.04 46.52
C SER A 375 13.02 5.73 47.88
N VAL A 376 13.96 5.47 48.79
CA VAL A 376 14.08 5.97 50.18
C VAL A 376 13.13 5.34 51.22
N GLY A 377 13.75 4.68 52.20
CA GLY A 377 13.15 4.14 53.43
C GLY A 377 14.22 3.45 54.29
N LEU A 378 14.87 4.20 55.18
CA LEU A 378 16.05 3.80 55.96
C LEU A 378 15.73 3.79 57.47
N LYS A 379 16.37 2.87 58.24
CA LYS A 379 16.20 2.60 59.71
C LYS A 379 14.84 1.96 60.06
N ILE A 380 14.64 1.17 61.12
CA ILE A 380 15.34 0.90 62.41
C ILE A 380 15.24 -0.65 62.61
N VAL A 381 16.13 -1.44 63.22
CA VAL A 381 16.82 -1.44 64.55
C VAL A 381 18.21 -2.02 64.40
#